data_AF-A0A8B6FA75-F1
#
_entry.id   AF-A0A8B6FA75-F1
#
_cell.length_a   1.000
_cell.length_b   1.000
_cell.length_c   1.000
_cell.angle_alpha   90.00
_cell.angle_beta   90.00
_cell.angle_gamma   90.00
#
_symmetry.space_group_name_H-M   'P 1'
#
loop_
_entity.id
_entity.type
_entity.pdbx_description
1 polymer ?
#
loop_
_entity_poly.entity_id
_entity_poly.type
_entity_poly.pdbx_seq_one_letter_code
_entity_poly.pdbx_strand_id
1 'polypeptide(L)'
;MDSDKLFVAAFDFGSTHSGYAFSARSSPNSIVTSKWEHNGLLFHKAPTSVLVNKKNEFVAFGFDAEDKYIMNMENSFWDSDDSDEETNDVNRYFNRFKMALHNETLNLKTMIKDQNGEEMKAIDIYAFAIKYLNKQVIRKLNTWEGGRWNVQTQDGHYVLTVPATWDDQAHIFMRKAAEQAGISGNQVTIALEHEAALTYCQVLRPYDQTDTNYTRTFHAIRRDKNYMVVDLGGGTFDITVHKRRSDGCLEEVVQPSRCNLGGTDIDIGIVRFLENVFGEQVMKELELKELEDYITLMHSEVSDIQQILMVGGFSECELVQKAMEDRFPNIAIFIPEKAGLAVLKGAVMYGHQHKQIRRHQNSAQVASVRTTRYGLKSFTFYSSKL
;
A
#
# COMPACT_ATOMS: atom_id res chain seq x y z
N MET A 1 -3.78 -19.55 21.24
CA MET A 1 -3.31 -18.15 21.04
C MET A 1 -3.69 -17.57 19.68
N ASP A 2 -3.42 -18.25 18.55
CA ASP A 2 -3.91 -17.78 17.23
C ASP A 2 -5.15 -18.56 16.73
N SER A 3 -5.38 -19.75 17.29
CA SER A 3 -6.58 -20.59 17.11
C SER A 3 -7.87 -19.95 17.63
N ASP A 4 -7.74 -18.96 18.52
CA ASP A 4 -8.84 -18.39 19.28
C ASP A 4 -9.35 -17.09 18.64
N LYS A 5 -8.73 -16.66 17.54
CA LYS A 5 -9.17 -15.49 16.76
C LYS A 5 -10.30 -15.88 15.82
N LEU A 6 -11.36 -15.11 15.79
CA LEU A 6 -12.58 -15.40 15.02
C LEU A 6 -12.49 -14.91 13.57
N PHE A 7 -11.68 -13.89 13.31
CA PHE A 7 -11.50 -13.30 11.99
C PHE A 7 -10.07 -12.84 11.76
N VAL A 8 -9.74 -12.64 10.48
CA VAL A 8 -8.53 -11.95 10.05
C VAL A 8 -8.96 -10.64 9.38
N ALA A 9 -8.32 -9.53 9.76
CA ALA A 9 -8.48 -8.24 9.12
C ALA A 9 -7.11 -7.74 8.64
N ALA A 10 -7.08 -7.05 7.51
CA ALA A 10 -5.89 -6.43 6.96
C ALA A 10 -6.13 -4.93 6.75
N PHE A 11 -5.12 -4.13 7.07
CA PHE A 11 -5.09 -2.69 6.77
C PHE A 11 -3.92 -2.41 5.84
N ASP A 12 -4.25 -1.70 4.77
CA ASP A 12 -3.28 -1.24 3.80
C ASP A 12 -3.29 0.27 3.79
N PHE A 13 -2.17 0.84 4.23
CA PHE A 13 -1.94 2.27 4.19
C PHE A 13 -1.18 2.59 2.92
N GLY A 14 -1.86 2.91 1.83
CA GLY A 14 -1.20 3.32 0.60
C GLY A 14 -0.74 4.77 0.66
N SER A 15 0.19 5.15 -0.23
CA SER A 15 0.74 6.51 -0.29
C SER A 15 -0.33 7.57 -0.55
N THR A 16 -1.34 7.23 -1.36
CA THR A 16 -2.49 8.10 -1.65
C THR A 16 -3.79 7.62 -1.03
N HIS A 17 -4.04 6.31 -1.07
CA HIS A 17 -5.29 5.72 -0.61
C HIS A 17 -5.05 4.53 0.31
N SER A 18 -5.88 4.44 1.35
CA SER A 18 -5.86 3.40 2.37
C SER A 18 -7.17 2.62 2.40
N GLY A 19 -7.10 1.35 2.79
CA GLY A 19 -8.29 0.52 2.89
C GLY A 19 -8.15 -0.60 3.90
N TYR A 20 -9.23 -1.36 4.04
CA TYR A 20 -9.25 -2.56 4.86
C TYR A 20 -9.91 -3.72 4.11
N ALA A 21 -9.54 -4.93 4.50
CA ALA A 21 -10.21 -6.15 4.11
C ALA A 21 -10.31 -7.09 5.30
N PHE A 22 -11.28 -7.99 5.31
CA PHE A 22 -11.41 -8.99 6.37
C PHE A 22 -12.15 -10.23 5.88
N SER A 23 -11.93 -11.35 6.56
CA SER A 23 -12.77 -12.54 6.45
C SER A 23 -12.83 -13.28 7.78
N ALA A 24 -13.93 -14.00 8.01
CA ALA A 24 -14.05 -14.90 9.14
C ALA A 24 -13.10 -16.09 8.98
N ARG A 25 -12.59 -16.64 10.08
CA ARG A 25 -11.77 -17.86 10.04
C ARG A 25 -12.57 -19.09 9.60
N SER A 26 -13.89 -19.09 9.81
CA SER A 26 -14.78 -20.14 9.31
C SER A 26 -14.97 -20.10 7.78
N SER A 27 -14.70 -18.96 7.16
CA SER A 27 -14.87 -18.74 5.71
C SER A 27 -13.72 -17.87 5.15
N PRO A 28 -12.46 -18.35 5.19
CA PRO A 28 -11.28 -17.54 4.92
C PRO A 28 -11.24 -16.96 3.50
N ASN A 29 -11.88 -17.62 2.53
CA ASN A 29 -11.97 -17.20 1.13
C ASN A 29 -13.06 -16.14 0.87
N SER A 30 -13.98 -15.92 1.82
CA SER A 30 -15.05 -14.92 1.72
C SER A 30 -14.54 -13.55 2.14
N ILE A 31 -13.60 -12.99 1.39
CA ILE A 31 -12.93 -11.73 1.71
C ILE A 31 -13.85 -10.55 1.39
N VAL A 32 -14.19 -9.80 2.43
CA VAL A 32 -14.90 -8.52 2.34
C VAL A 32 -13.86 -7.40 2.28
N THR A 33 -14.04 -6.46 1.35
CA THR A 33 -13.17 -5.29 1.20
C THR A 33 -13.91 -4.02 1.57
N SER A 34 -13.15 -2.96 1.88
CA SER A 34 -13.72 -1.63 2.08
C SER A 34 -14.43 -1.14 0.81
N LYS A 35 -15.50 -0.39 1.05
CA LYS A 35 -16.33 0.27 0.04
C LYS A 35 -16.68 1.63 0.63
N TRP A 36 -16.35 2.68 -0.10
CA TRP A 36 -16.55 4.07 0.29
C TRP A 36 -17.40 4.71 -0.80
N GLU A 37 -18.51 5.31 -0.42
CA GLU A 37 -19.33 6.08 -1.34
C GLU A 37 -19.02 7.55 -1.12
N HIS A 38 -18.65 8.25 -2.18
CA HIS A 38 -18.31 9.66 -2.11
C HIS A 38 -18.68 10.32 -3.44
N ASN A 39 -19.45 11.42 -3.40
CA ASN A 39 -19.97 12.13 -4.56
C ASN A 39 -20.66 11.22 -5.62
N GLY A 40 -21.41 10.21 -5.15
CA GLY A 40 -22.13 9.27 -6.02
C GLY A 40 -21.25 8.21 -6.69
N LEU A 41 -19.95 8.18 -6.40
CA LEU A 41 -19.00 7.19 -6.89
C LEU A 41 -18.62 6.20 -5.79
N LEU A 42 -18.33 4.96 -6.20
CA LEU A 42 -17.91 3.88 -5.31
C LEU A 42 -16.40 3.67 -5.40
N PHE A 43 -15.71 3.85 -4.27
CA PHE A 43 -14.27 3.64 -4.13
C PHE A 43 -13.97 2.43 -3.26
N HIS A 44 -12.90 1.72 -3.61
CA HIS A 44 -12.42 0.57 -2.84
C HIS A 44 -11.51 0.95 -1.67
N LYS A 45 -10.86 2.12 -1.77
CA LYS A 45 -10.02 2.72 -0.74
C LYS A 45 -10.41 4.19 -0.56
N ALA A 46 -10.16 4.73 0.62
CA ALA A 46 -10.35 6.15 0.91
C ALA A 46 -8.99 6.87 0.88
N PRO A 47 -8.94 8.20 0.71
CA PRO A 47 -7.72 8.97 0.85
C PRO A 47 -6.96 8.62 2.14
N THR A 48 -5.64 8.55 2.07
CA THR A 48 -4.77 8.34 3.22
C THR A 48 -4.63 9.66 3.96
N SER A 49 -5.69 10.06 4.66
CA SER A 49 -5.79 11.36 5.29
C SER A 49 -6.43 11.29 6.67
N VAL A 50 -5.95 12.13 7.59
CA VAL A 50 -6.48 12.28 8.94
C VAL A 50 -6.71 13.76 9.20
N LEU A 51 -7.87 14.07 9.77
CA LEU A 51 -8.20 15.40 10.30
C LEU A 51 -8.22 15.33 11.82
N VAL A 52 -7.53 16.27 12.48
CA VAL A 52 -7.56 16.45 13.94
C VAL A 52 -7.93 17.88 14.29
N ASN A 53 -8.45 18.11 15.49
CA ASN A 53 -8.66 19.47 16.00
C ASN A 53 -7.34 20.06 16.55
N LYS A 54 -7.34 21.32 17.00
CA LYS A 54 -6.16 21.98 17.58
C LYS A 54 -5.62 21.31 18.86
N LYS A 55 -6.43 20.48 19.53
CA LYS A 55 -6.02 19.65 20.68
C LYS A 55 -5.40 18.32 20.25
N ASN A 56 -5.17 18.11 18.96
CA ASN A 56 -4.68 16.87 18.36
C ASN A 56 -5.60 15.68 18.57
N GLU A 57 -6.90 15.92 18.72
CA GLU A 57 -7.92 14.88 18.85
C GLU A 57 -8.47 14.52 17.48
N PHE A 58 -8.69 13.23 17.25
CA PHE A 58 -9.21 12.71 15.98
C PHE A 58 -10.60 13.28 15.65
N VAL A 59 -10.74 13.82 14.43
CA VAL A 59 -12.02 14.33 13.89
C VAL A 59 -12.56 13.41 12.80
N ALA A 60 -11.74 13.06 11.81
CA ALA A 60 -12.16 12.29 10.65
C ALA A 60 -10.98 11.60 9.93
N PHE A 61 -11.31 10.66 9.05
CA PHE A 61 -10.36 9.94 8.20
C PHE A 61 -10.91 9.84 6.76
N GLY A 62 -10.03 9.88 5.76
CA GLY A 62 -10.40 9.65 4.36
C GLY A 62 -11.25 10.77 3.77
N PHE A 63 -12.28 10.43 2.99
CA PHE A 63 -13.16 11.41 2.36
C PHE A 63 -13.81 12.35 3.39
N ASP A 64 -14.26 11.83 4.53
CA ASP A 64 -14.81 12.67 5.62
C ASP A 64 -13.79 13.70 6.15
N ALA A 65 -12.49 13.38 6.11
CA ALA A 65 -11.43 14.31 6.52
C ALA A 65 -11.20 15.41 5.47
N GLU A 66 -11.22 15.03 4.20
CA GLU A 66 -11.07 15.93 3.06
C GLU A 66 -12.24 16.91 2.96
N ASP A 67 -13.49 16.42 3.00
CA ASP A 67 -14.70 17.24 2.94
C ASP A 67 -14.75 18.26 4.06
N LYS A 68 -14.50 17.82 5.30
CA LYS A 68 -14.49 18.72 6.46
C LYS A 68 -13.36 19.73 6.40
N TYR A 69 -12.20 19.37 5.86
CA TYR A 69 -11.10 20.32 5.69
C TYR A 69 -11.45 21.40 4.65
N ILE A 70 -12.02 21.01 3.51
CA ILE A 70 -12.46 21.93 2.46
C ILE A 70 -13.54 22.87 2.99
N MET A 71 -14.58 22.33 3.65
CA MET A 71 -15.65 23.13 4.25
C MET A 71 -15.12 24.11 5.31
N ASN A 72 -14.15 23.70 6.13
CA ASN A 72 -13.53 24.59 7.09
C ASN A 72 -12.77 25.75 6.41
N MET A 73 -12.07 25.48 5.31
CA MET A 73 -11.38 26.53 4.54
C MET A 73 -12.37 27.48 3.85
N GLU A 74 -13.48 26.97 3.32
CA GLU A 74 -14.53 27.79 2.72
C GLU A 74 -15.18 28.71 3.77
N ASN A 75 -15.56 28.18 4.93
CA ASN A 75 -16.19 28.98 5.99
C ASN A 75 -15.25 30.08 6.52
N SER A 76 -13.97 29.77 6.74
CA SER A 76 -12.98 30.78 7.16
C SER A 76 -12.72 31.87 6.09
N PHE A 77 -13.04 31.62 4.81
CA PHE A 77 -12.94 32.63 3.74
C PHE A 77 -14.14 33.57 3.70
N TRP A 78 -15.34 33.10 4.08
CA TRP A 78 -16.56 33.92 4.09
C TRP A 78 -16.80 34.67 5.42
N ASP A 79 -16.22 34.23 6.53
CA ASP A 79 -16.34 34.86 7.87
C ASP A 79 -15.36 36.02 8.12
N SER A 80 -14.66 36.53 7.11
CA SER A 80 -13.62 37.57 7.27
C SER A 80 -14.13 38.98 7.60
N ASP A 81 -15.44 39.17 7.78
CA ASP A 81 -16.07 40.50 7.97
C ASP A 81 -16.57 40.77 9.40
N ASP A 82 -16.50 39.81 10.34
CA ASP A 82 -16.91 40.05 11.74
C ASP A 82 -15.78 39.78 12.75
N SER A 83 -15.58 40.78 13.60
CA SER A 83 -14.44 41.00 14.48
C SER A 83 -14.53 40.28 15.82
N ASP A 84 -14.53 38.94 15.82
CA ASP A 84 -14.34 38.15 17.05
C ASP A 84 -13.13 37.22 16.90
N GLU A 85 -12.01 37.59 17.53
CA GLU A 85 -10.71 36.89 17.53
C GLU A 85 -10.74 35.47 18.16
N GLU A 86 -11.90 34.90 18.48
CA GLU A 86 -11.99 33.73 19.39
C GLU A 86 -12.52 32.42 18.76
N THR A 87 -12.77 32.32 17.44
CA THR A 87 -13.37 31.09 16.87
C THR A 87 -12.84 30.57 15.52
N ASN A 88 -11.67 30.99 15.04
CA ASN A 88 -11.03 30.29 13.91
C ASN A 88 -10.25 29.04 14.36
N ASP A 89 -10.96 28.05 14.92
CA ASP A 89 -10.44 26.73 15.32
C ASP A 89 -10.24 25.85 14.08
N VAL A 90 -9.25 26.21 13.26
CA VAL A 90 -8.97 25.50 12.00
C VAL A 90 -8.37 24.13 12.32
N ASN A 91 -9.15 23.09 12.02
CA ASN A 91 -8.68 21.70 12.07
C ASN A 91 -7.38 21.49 11.29
N ARG A 92 -6.53 20.63 11.80
CA ARG A 92 -5.24 20.25 11.23
C ARG A 92 -5.40 19.05 10.31
N TYR A 93 -5.02 19.20 9.05
CA TYR A 93 -5.21 18.18 8.01
C TYR A 93 -3.90 17.55 7.55
N PHE A 94 -3.79 16.24 7.74
CA PHE A 94 -2.64 15.44 7.33
C PHE A 94 -3.06 14.57 6.15
N ASN A 95 -2.76 15.01 4.92
CA ASN A 95 -2.97 14.21 3.72
C ASN A 95 -1.71 13.40 3.37
N ARG A 96 -1.89 12.27 2.68
CA ARG A 96 -0.83 11.41 2.15
C ARG A 96 0.30 11.16 3.16
N PHE A 97 -0.04 11.00 4.44
CA PHE A 97 0.94 11.04 5.53
C PHE A 97 1.97 9.91 5.47
N LYS A 98 1.71 8.83 4.71
CA LYS A 98 2.72 7.81 4.39
C LYS A 98 3.89 8.37 3.56
N MET A 99 3.62 9.32 2.66
CA MET A 99 4.64 9.95 1.82
C MET A 99 5.61 10.82 2.62
N ALA A 100 5.14 11.43 3.72
CA ALA A 100 6.00 12.18 4.63
C ALA A 100 7.10 11.31 5.28
N LEU A 101 6.99 9.98 5.19
CA LEU A 101 7.92 9.03 5.81
C LEU A 101 8.97 8.45 4.85
N HIS A 102 9.01 8.90 3.58
CA HIS A 102 9.82 8.23 2.54
C HIS A 102 11.33 8.45 2.66
N ASN A 103 11.76 9.58 3.22
CA ASN A 103 13.19 9.95 3.31
C ASN A 103 13.73 9.92 4.75
N GLU A 104 12.92 9.47 5.71
CA GLU A 104 13.30 9.42 7.12
C GLU A 104 13.41 7.98 7.62
N THR A 105 14.35 7.74 8.54
CA THR A 105 14.37 6.49 9.30
C THR A 105 13.19 6.52 10.27
N LEU A 106 12.09 5.88 9.86
CA LEU A 106 10.85 5.86 10.61
C LEU A 106 11.06 5.27 12.01
N ASN A 107 10.80 6.08 13.02
CA ASN A 107 10.87 5.70 14.42
C ASN A 107 9.75 6.36 15.25
N LEU A 108 9.65 6.02 16.54
CA LEU A 108 8.58 6.49 17.44
C LEU A 108 8.57 8.02 17.68
N LYS A 109 9.63 8.73 17.31
CA LYS A 109 9.75 10.19 17.45
C LYS A 109 9.49 10.95 16.15
N THR A 110 9.24 10.24 15.06
CA THR A 110 9.02 10.84 13.73
C THR A 110 7.85 11.81 13.79
N MET A 111 8.06 13.01 13.24
CA MET A 111 7.08 14.08 13.17
C MET A 111 6.65 14.27 11.72
N ILE A 112 5.39 14.56 11.49
CA ILE A 112 4.85 14.90 10.17
C ILE A 112 4.10 16.22 10.25
N LYS A 113 4.19 17.01 9.17
CA LYS A 113 3.53 18.31 9.05
C LYS A 113 2.12 18.15 8.49
N ASP A 114 1.19 18.95 9.00
CA ASP A 114 -0.11 19.16 8.35
C ASP A 114 0.02 20.13 7.17
N GLN A 115 -1.10 20.42 6.49
CA GLN A 115 -1.14 21.39 5.38
C GLN A 115 -0.76 22.82 5.78
N ASN A 116 -0.84 23.16 7.07
CA ASN A 116 -0.47 24.49 7.59
C ASN A 116 0.99 24.54 8.06
N GLY A 117 1.71 23.42 8.00
CA GLY A 117 3.10 23.29 8.42
C GLY A 117 3.31 22.98 9.91
N GLU A 118 2.24 22.78 10.69
CA GLU A 118 2.36 22.41 12.11
C GLU A 118 2.65 20.90 12.25
N GLU A 119 3.55 20.52 13.16
CA GLU A 119 4.00 19.14 13.31
C GLU A 119 3.20 18.33 14.33
N MET A 120 3.03 17.04 14.08
CA MET A 120 2.46 16.05 15.00
C MET A 120 3.21 14.73 14.87
N LYS A 121 3.27 13.93 15.94
CA LYS A 121 3.93 12.62 15.88
C LYS A 121 3.21 11.72 14.87
N ALA A 122 3.97 11.11 13.97
CA ALA A 122 3.45 10.19 12.98
C ALA A 122 2.69 9.02 13.62
N ILE A 123 3.16 8.53 14.78
CA ILE A 123 2.53 7.39 15.48
C ILE A 123 1.10 7.68 15.89
N ASP A 124 0.79 8.91 16.33
CA ASP A 124 -0.55 9.29 16.77
C ASP A 124 -1.51 9.30 15.58
N ILE A 125 -1.03 9.78 14.42
CA ILE A 125 -1.79 9.83 13.16
C ILE A 125 -2.07 8.42 12.63
N TYR A 126 -1.06 7.54 12.64
CA TYR A 126 -1.25 6.12 12.30
C TYR A 126 -2.18 5.42 13.29
N ALA A 127 -2.06 5.68 14.60
CA ALA A 127 -2.94 5.09 15.60
C ALA A 127 -4.40 5.52 15.40
N PHE A 128 -4.66 6.78 15.04
CA PHE A 128 -5.99 7.24 14.67
C PHE A 128 -6.54 6.53 13.44
N ALA A 129 -5.73 6.42 12.38
CA ALA A 129 -6.12 5.72 11.16
C ALA A 129 -6.43 4.24 11.44
N ILE A 130 -5.55 3.52 12.15
CA ILE A 130 -5.76 2.11 12.53
C ILE A 130 -7.02 1.95 13.38
N LYS A 131 -7.23 2.83 14.38
CA LYS A 131 -8.41 2.79 15.25
C LYS A 131 -9.69 3.00 14.45
N TYR A 132 -9.69 3.95 13.52
CA TYR A 132 -10.82 4.22 12.64
C TYR A 132 -11.13 3.03 11.73
N LEU A 133 -10.14 2.49 11.01
CA LEU A 133 -10.32 1.33 10.13
C LEU A 133 -10.79 0.09 10.91
N ASN A 134 -10.23 -0.17 12.10
CA ASN A 134 -10.68 -1.26 12.95
C ASN A 134 -12.14 -1.08 13.40
N LYS A 135 -12.55 0.14 13.78
CA LYS A 135 -13.96 0.43 14.10
C LYS A 135 -14.89 0.11 12.91
N GLN A 136 -14.45 0.40 11.68
CA GLN A 136 -15.22 0.05 10.48
C GLN A 136 -15.33 -1.46 10.27
N VAL A 137 -14.23 -2.21 10.47
CA VAL A 137 -14.23 -3.67 10.40
C VAL A 137 -15.16 -4.29 11.43
N ILE A 138 -15.03 -3.90 12.71
CA ILE A 138 -15.87 -4.43 13.78
C ILE A 138 -17.35 -4.10 13.54
N ARG A 139 -17.66 -2.87 13.10
CA ARG A 139 -19.03 -2.49 12.72
C ARG A 139 -19.56 -3.40 11.63
N LYS A 140 -18.80 -3.64 10.55
CA LYS A 140 -19.24 -4.48 9.44
C LYS A 140 -19.43 -5.94 9.85
N LEU A 141 -18.49 -6.52 10.60
CA LEU A 141 -18.59 -7.88 11.14
C LEU A 141 -19.85 -8.03 11.99
N ASN A 142 -20.14 -7.08 12.89
CA ASN A 142 -21.31 -7.13 13.77
C ASN A 142 -22.62 -6.77 13.06
N THR A 143 -22.60 -6.32 11.80
CA THR A 143 -23.80 -6.21 10.96
C THR A 143 -23.97 -7.39 10.01
N TRP A 144 -22.94 -8.23 9.87
CA TRP A 144 -22.98 -9.39 8.99
C TRP A 144 -23.95 -10.45 9.54
N GLU A 145 -24.55 -11.22 8.63
CA GLU A 145 -25.50 -12.31 8.95
C GLU A 145 -26.64 -11.90 9.89
N GLY A 146 -27.12 -10.66 9.75
CA GLY A 146 -28.22 -10.13 10.57
C GLY A 146 -27.81 -9.79 12.02
N GLY A 147 -26.53 -9.52 12.25
CA GLY A 147 -26.02 -9.08 13.56
C GLY A 147 -25.84 -10.18 14.60
N ARG A 148 -25.72 -11.44 14.15
CA ARG A 148 -25.46 -12.59 15.02
C ARG A 148 -24.04 -12.62 15.57
N TRP A 149 -23.13 -11.89 14.94
CA TRP A 149 -21.75 -11.75 15.37
C TRP A 149 -21.67 -10.62 16.41
N ASN A 150 -21.08 -10.93 17.57
CA ASN A 150 -20.72 -9.94 18.59
C ASN A 150 -19.21 -10.03 18.82
N VAL A 151 -18.45 -9.60 17.82
CA VAL A 151 -16.99 -9.58 17.87
C VAL A 151 -16.47 -8.24 18.38
N GLN A 152 -15.34 -8.32 19.05
CA GLN A 152 -14.59 -7.20 19.59
C GLN A 152 -13.17 -7.22 19.01
N THR A 153 -12.42 -6.15 19.25
CA THR A 153 -11.03 -6.01 18.76
C THR A 153 -10.15 -7.20 19.17
N GLN A 154 -10.31 -7.73 20.39
CA GLN A 154 -9.51 -8.87 20.87
C GLN A 154 -9.76 -10.17 20.09
N ASP A 155 -10.86 -10.28 19.35
CA ASP A 155 -11.21 -11.50 18.61
C ASP A 155 -10.52 -11.54 17.24
N GLY A 156 -9.88 -10.45 16.81
CA GLY A 156 -9.22 -10.34 15.52
C GLY A 156 -7.76 -10.79 15.52
N HIS A 157 -7.32 -11.33 14.39
CA HIS A 157 -5.93 -11.30 13.95
C HIS A 157 -5.79 -10.19 12.90
N TYR A 158 -4.81 -9.30 13.06
CA TYR A 158 -4.66 -8.11 12.23
C TYR A 158 -3.37 -8.17 11.43
N VAL A 159 -3.45 -7.87 10.14
CA VAL A 159 -2.31 -7.77 9.24
C VAL A 159 -2.14 -6.31 8.83
N LEU A 160 -0.99 -5.73 9.09
CA LEU A 160 -0.64 -4.38 8.62
C LEU A 160 0.34 -4.55 7.47
N THR A 161 0.00 -4.03 6.30
CA THR A 161 0.92 -4.05 5.16
C THR A 161 1.89 -2.89 5.24
N VAL A 162 3.14 -3.15 4.87
CA VAL A 162 4.20 -2.16 4.82
C VAL A 162 5.03 -2.32 3.55
N PRO A 163 5.67 -1.24 3.09
CA PRO A 163 6.67 -1.29 2.04
C PRO A 163 7.77 -2.31 2.27
N ALA A 164 8.32 -2.86 1.18
CA ALA A 164 9.48 -3.73 1.23
C ALA A 164 10.76 -3.02 1.73
N THR A 165 10.85 -1.70 1.51
CA THR A 165 12.01 -0.89 1.89
C THR A 165 11.97 -0.41 3.34
N TRP A 166 10.88 -0.68 4.07
CA TRP A 166 10.75 -0.32 5.47
C TRP A 166 11.55 -1.29 6.36
N ASP A 167 12.37 -0.73 7.23
CA ASP A 167 13.25 -1.51 8.11
C ASP A 167 12.54 -2.02 9.37
N ASP A 168 13.28 -2.71 10.24
CA ASP A 168 12.74 -3.23 11.49
C ASP A 168 12.22 -2.14 12.44
N GLN A 169 12.75 -0.91 12.38
CA GLN A 169 12.22 0.20 13.18
C GLN A 169 10.85 0.63 12.68
N ALA A 170 10.65 0.67 11.37
CA ALA A 170 9.35 0.90 10.76
C ALA A 170 8.33 -0.21 11.12
N HIS A 171 8.77 -1.48 11.18
CA HIS A 171 7.93 -2.58 11.66
C HIS A 171 7.52 -2.42 13.13
N ILE A 172 8.45 -2.03 14.00
CA ILE A 172 8.16 -1.74 15.41
C ILE A 172 7.19 -0.56 15.51
N PHE A 173 7.42 0.50 14.74
CA PHE A 173 6.55 1.67 14.69
C PHE A 173 5.10 1.29 14.39
N MET A 174 4.86 0.49 13.33
CA MET A 174 3.51 0.06 12.96
C MET A 174 2.83 -0.79 14.04
N ARG A 175 3.58 -1.66 14.73
CA ARG A 175 3.06 -2.42 15.87
C ARG A 175 2.68 -1.52 17.04
N LYS A 176 3.52 -0.51 17.34
CA LYS A 176 3.24 0.46 18.41
C LYS A 176 2.05 1.36 18.08
N ALA A 177 1.89 1.78 16.83
CA ALA A 177 0.69 2.49 16.39
C ALA A 177 -0.57 1.63 16.58
N ALA A 178 -0.50 0.34 16.28
CA ALA A 178 -1.62 -0.59 16.50
C ALA A 178 -1.95 -0.79 17.98
N GLU A 179 -0.93 -0.92 18.84
CA GLU A 179 -1.11 -0.96 20.30
C GLU A 179 -1.81 0.29 20.82
N GLN A 180 -1.39 1.47 20.36
CA GLN A 180 -2.03 2.74 20.70
C GLN A 180 -3.48 2.85 20.18
N ALA A 181 -3.78 2.17 19.07
CA ALA A 181 -5.14 2.04 18.52
C ALA A 181 -6.01 1.02 19.28
N GLY A 182 -5.47 0.32 20.28
CA GLY A 182 -6.18 -0.69 21.08
C GLY A 182 -6.12 -2.11 20.52
N ILE A 183 -5.23 -2.40 19.56
CA ILE A 183 -4.97 -3.74 19.05
C ILE A 183 -3.70 -4.26 19.72
N SER A 184 -3.80 -5.33 20.51
CA SER A 184 -2.62 -5.88 21.20
C SER A 184 -1.57 -6.35 20.19
N GLY A 185 -0.29 -6.08 20.45
CA GLY A 185 0.81 -6.40 19.52
C GLY A 185 0.90 -7.89 19.16
N ASN A 186 0.43 -8.79 20.02
CA ASN A 186 0.34 -10.24 19.73
C ASN A 186 -0.76 -10.62 18.73
N GLN A 187 -1.67 -9.71 18.41
CA GLN A 187 -2.69 -9.88 17.37
C GLN A 187 -2.19 -9.40 16.01
N VAL A 188 -1.03 -8.72 15.96
CA VAL A 188 -0.55 -8.04 14.76
C VAL A 188 0.49 -8.87 14.03
N THR A 189 0.31 -9.03 12.73
CA THR A 189 1.32 -9.49 11.79
C THR A 189 1.66 -8.35 10.85
N ILE A 190 2.96 -8.13 10.62
CA ILE A 190 3.42 -7.23 9.57
C ILE A 190 3.61 -8.10 8.32
N ALA A 191 3.03 -7.69 7.20
CA ALA A 191 3.23 -8.33 5.90
C ALA A 191 3.81 -7.31 4.93
N LEU A 192 4.78 -7.72 4.11
CA LEU A 192 5.28 -6.86 3.05
C LEU A 192 4.22 -6.76 1.96
N GLU A 193 4.03 -5.57 1.38
CA GLU A 193 3.02 -5.30 0.34
C GLU A 193 3.15 -6.29 -0.84
N HIS A 194 4.38 -6.54 -1.29
CA HIS A 194 4.65 -7.49 -2.37
C HIS A 194 4.36 -8.96 -1.98
N GLU A 195 4.65 -9.38 -0.75
CA GLU A 195 4.36 -10.75 -0.29
C GLU A 195 2.85 -10.99 -0.21
N ALA A 196 2.12 -9.99 0.29
CA ALA A 196 0.67 -10.00 0.31
C ALA A 196 0.12 -10.11 -1.12
N ALA A 197 0.55 -9.23 -2.03
CA ALA A 197 0.15 -9.27 -3.44
C ALA A 197 0.42 -10.63 -4.10
N LEU A 198 1.62 -11.21 -3.89
CA LEU A 198 1.96 -12.54 -4.40
C LEU A 198 1.07 -13.63 -3.81
N THR A 199 0.77 -13.58 -2.52
CA THR A 199 -0.13 -14.54 -1.85
C THR A 199 -1.51 -14.54 -2.51
N TYR A 200 -2.03 -13.36 -2.86
CA TYR A 200 -3.29 -13.27 -3.60
C TYR A 200 -3.18 -13.90 -4.99
N CYS A 201 -2.16 -13.52 -5.75
CA CYS A 201 -2.00 -13.95 -7.14
C CYS A 201 -1.74 -15.45 -7.28
N GLN A 202 -1.11 -16.08 -6.29
CA GLN A 202 -0.91 -17.54 -6.25
C GLN A 202 -2.20 -18.34 -6.21
N VAL A 203 -3.29 -17.76 -5.68
CA VAL A 203 -4.57 -18.46 -5.46
C VAL A 203 -5.60 -18.10 -6.54
N LEU A 204 -5.34 -17.08 -7.36
CA LEU A 204 -6.11 -16.82 -8.57
C LEU A 204 -5.92 -17.99 -9.54
N ARG A 205 -6.92 -18.89 -9.58
CA ARG A 205 -7.02 -19.86 -10.68
C ARG A 205 -7.47 -19.12 -11.93
N PRO A 206 -7.08 -19.57 -13.13
CA PRO A 206 -7.63 -19.01 -14.35
C PRO A 206 -9.15 -19.22 -14.38
N TYR A 207 -9.89 -18.14 -14.55
CA TYR A 207 -11.29 -18.18 -14.95
C TYR A 207 -11.36 -18.55 -16.45
N ASP A 208 -12.42 -19.25 -16.83
CA ASP A 208 -12.73 -19.96 -18.09
C ASP A 208 -11.88 -19.71 -19.37
N GLN A 209 -11.54 -20.82 -20.04
CA GLN A 209 -10.71 -20.92 -21.25
C GLN A 209 -11.38 -20.49 -22.57
N THR A 210 -12.37 -19.60 -22.57
CA THR A 210 -13.16 -19.33 -23.79
C THR A 210 -12.86 -18.01 -24.50
N ASP A 211 -12.09 -17.09 -23.89
CA ASP A 211 -11.75 -15.83 -24.56
C ASP A 211 -10.37 -15.91 -25.25
N THR A 212 -10.39 -16.04 -26.57
CA THR A 212 -9.20 -16.17 -27.41
C THR A 212 -8.51 -14.83 -27.71
N ASN A 213 -8.96 -13.74 -27.07
CA ASN A 213 -8.37 -12.42 -27.22
C ASN A 213 -7.91 -11.88 -25.84
N TYR A 214 -6.62 -12.03 -25.57
CA TYR A 214 -5.84 -11.24 -24.60
C TYR A 214 -6.01 -11.43 -23.08
N THR A 215 -6.44 -12.60 -22.58
CA THR A 215 -6.20 -12.95 -21.16
C THR A 215 -5.17 -14.07 -21.03
N ARG A 216 -3.89 -13.69 -20.96
CA ARG A 216 -2.78 -14.61 -20.63
C ARG A 216 -3.08 -15.28 -19.29
N THR A 217 -3.49 -16.55 -19.39
CA THR A 217 -3.76 -17.47 -18.31
C THR A 217 -2.58 -17.46 -17.33
N PHE A 218 -2.79 -16.99 -16.10
CA PHE A 218 -1.79 -17.13 -15.04
C PHE A 218 -1.54 -18.62 -14.81
N HIS A 219 -0.47 -19.14 -15.41
CA HIS A 219 0.03 -20.44 -15.02
C HIS A 219 0.59 -20.24 -13.62
N ALA A 220 -0.14 -20.71 -12.62
CA ALA A 220 0.24 -20.70 -11.21
C ALA A 220 1.77 -20.73 -11.07
N ILE A 221 2.34 -19.67 -10.49
CA ILE A 221 3.77 -19.41 -10.29
C ILE A 221 4.57 -20.73 -10.39
N ARG A 222 5.17 -20.97 -11.56
CA ARG A 222 5.91 -22.20 -11.87
C ARG A 222 7.11 -22.31 -10.91
N ARG A 223 7.38 -23.52 -10.47
CA ARG A 223 8.53 -23.81 -9.57
C ARG A 223 9.85 -23.44 -10.25
N ASP A 224 10.79 -22.96 -9.45
CA ASP A 224 12.18 -22.65 -9.85
C ASP A 224 12.33 -21.55 -10.90
N LYS A 225 11.34 -20.65 -11.00
CA LYS A 225 11.37 -19.47 -11.86
C LYS A 225 11.37 -18.17 -11.05
N ASN A 226 11.94 -17.13 -11.65
CA ASN A 226 11.98 -15.78 -11.10
C ASN A 226 10.77 -14.98 -11.58
N TYR A 227 10.18 -14.22 -10.68
CA TYR A 227 8.99 -13.40 -10.90
C TYR A 227 9.24 -12.01 -10.33
N MET A 228 8.90 -10.98 -11.10
CA MET A 228 8.97 -9.61 -10.64
C MET A 228 7.59 -9.15 -10.19
N VAL A 229 7.50 -8.58 -8.99
CA VAL A 229 6.32 -7.86 -8.52
C VAL A 229 6.59 -6.39 -8.69
N VAL A 230 5.69 -5.69 -9.35
CA VAL A 230 5.71 -4.25 -9.52
C VAL A 230 4.43 -3.72 -8.89
N ASP A 231 4.52 -3.17 -7.68
CA ASP A 231 3.41 -2.48 -7.03
C ASP A 231 3.41 -1.03 -7.48
N LEU A 232 2.50 -0.70 -8.40
CA LEU A 232 2.28 0.65 -8.89
C LEU A 232 1.23 1.33 -8.01
N GLY A 233 1.71 1.99 -6.97
CA GLY A 233 0.92 2.79 -6.06
C GLY A 233 0.61 4.19 -6.61
N GLY A 234 -0.13 4.96 -5.80
CA GLY A 234 -0.52 6.32 -6.20
C GLY A 234 0.60 7.36 -6.11
N GLY A 235 1.64 7.15 -5.29
CA GLY A 235 2.76 8.10 -5.20
C GLY A 235 4.11 7.39 -5.07
N THR A 236 4.14 6.10 -5.36
CA THR A 236 5.31 5.22 -5.25
C THR A 236 5.09 4.05 -6.15
N PHE A 237 6.16 3.51 -6.69
CA PHE A 237 6.17 2.14 -7.14
C PHE A 237 7.29 1.35 -6.46
N ASP A 238 6.97 0.11 -6.09
CA ASP A 238 7.88 -0.82 -5.44
C ASP A 238 8.11 -2.02 -6.37
N ILE A 239 9.38 -2.38 -6.59
CA ILE A 239 9.80 -3.52 -7.41
C ILE A 239 10.51 -4.53 -6.51
N THR A 240 10.06 -5.77 -6.55
CA THR A 240 10.75 -6.90 -5.92
C THR A 240 10.85 -8.08 -6.88
N VAL A 241 11.87 -8.91 -6.73
CA VAL A 241 12.04 -10.14 -7.52
C VAL A 241 12.09 -11.34 -6.61
N HIS A 242 11.24 -12.32 -6.88
CA HIS A 242 11.09 -13.52 -6.07
C HIS A 242 11.28 -14.78 -6.91
N LYS A 243 11.85 -15.81 -6.28
CA LYS A 243 11.90 -17.17 -6.79
C LYS A 243 10.98 -18.06 -5.98
N ARG A 244 10.16 -18.87 -6.65
CA ARG A 244 9.38 -19.90 -5.98
C ARG A 244 10.20 -21.18 -5.80
N ARG A 245 10.52 -21.52 -4.57
CA ARG A 245 11.25 -22.73 -4.19
C ARG A 245 10.40 -23.99 -4.44
N SER A 246 11.07 -25.14 -4.48
CA SER A 246 10.45 -26.46 -4.71
C SER A 246 9.38 -26.83 -3.68
N ASP A 247 9.54 -26.35 -2.44
CA ASP A 247 8.59 -26.49 -1.32
C ASP A 247 7.37 -25.56 -1.42
N GLY A 248 7.35 -24.66 -2.41
CA GLY A 248 6.28 -23.70 -2.64
C GLY A 248 6.49 -22.33 -1.99
N CYS A 249 7.55 -22.16 -1.18
CA CYS A 249 7.88 -20.88 -0.54
C CYS A 249 8.43 -19.86 -1.55
N LEU A 250 8.31 -18.58 -1.20
CA LEU A 250 8.87 -17.46 -1.96
C LEU A 250 10.18 -17.00 -1.30
N GLU A 251 11.22 -16.86 -2.12
CA GLU A 251 12.54 -16.36 -1.74
C GLU A 251 12.79 -15.06 -2.49
N GLU A 252 13.11 -13.98 -1.79
CA GLU A 252 13.55 -12.72 -2.42
C GLU A 252 14.95 -12.90 -3.00
N VAL A 253 15.12 -12.56 -4.28
CA VAL A 253 16.35 -12.81 -5.05
C VAL A 253 17.28 -11.59 -5.04
N VAL A 254 16.71 -10.40 -4.91
CA VAL A 254 17.41 -9.11 -5.01
C VAL A 254 16.78 -8.12 -4.04
N GLN A 255 17.56 -7.13 -3.61
CA GLN A 255 17.04 -6.10 -2.71
C GLN A 255 15.83 -5.38 -3.32
N PRO A 256 14.79 -5.13 -2.51
CA PRO A 256 13.62 -4.43 -2.95
C PRO A 256 13.97 -3.00 -3.29
N SER A 257 13.26 -2.49 -4.28
CA SER A 257 13.55 -1.21 -4.89
C SER A 257 12.31 -0.35 -4.90
N ARG A 258 12.47 0.94 -4.61
CA ARG A 258 11.37 1.89 -4.51
C ARG A 258 11.69 3.15 -5.30
N CYS A 259 10.71 3.64 -6.06
CA CYS A 259 10.74 4.95 -6.68
C CYS A 259 9.60 5.82 -6.15
N ASN A 260 9.85 7.11 -5.97
CA ASN A 260 8.88 8.10 -5.47
C ASN A 260 7.99 8.68 -6.59
N LEU A 261 7.77 7.90 -7.64
CA LEU A 261 6.83 8.21 -8.72
C LEU A 261 5.63 7.27 -8.62
N GLY A 262 4.43 7.76 -8.92
CA GLY A 262 3.21 6.96 -8.98
C GLY A 262 2.10 7.64 -9.76
N GLY A 263 0.86 7.17 -9.58
CA GLY A 263 -0.30 7.73 -10.29
C GLY A 263 -0.46 9.25 -10.16
N THR A 264 -0.08 9.85 -9.04
CA THR A 264 -0.22 11.30 -8.82
C THR A 264 0.75 12.13 -9.63
N ASP A 265 1.90 11.58 -10.01
CA ASP A 265 2.84 12.25 -10.91
C ASP A 265 2.27 12.28 -12.34
N ILE A 266 1.49 11.25 -12.70
CA ILE A 266 0.69 11.27 -13.93
C ILE A 266 -0.47 12.25 -13.81
N ASP A 267 -1.18 12.31 -12.68
CA ASP A 267 -2.24 13.30 -12.47
C ASP A 267 -1.69 14.73 -12.60
N ILE A 268 -0.52 15.01 -12.03
CA ILE A 268 0.22 16.27 -12.22
C ILE A 268 0.55 16.46 -13.69
N GLY A 269 1.01 15.42 -14.39
CA GLY A 269 1.22 15.45 -15.84
C GLY A 269 -0.04 15.73 -16.64
N ILE A 270 -1.20 15.23 -16.22
CA ILE A 270 -2.52 15.44 -16.85
C ILE A 270 -3.03 16.85 -16.56
N VAL A 271 -2.90 17.35 -15.34
CA VAL A 271 -3.23 18.74 -14.99
C VAL A 271 -2.37 19.70 -15.78
N ARG A 272 -1.05 19.43 -15.86
CA ARG A 272 -0.13 20.16 -16.75
C ARG A 272 -0.49 20.00 -18.22
N PHE A 273 -1.03 18.86 -18.64
CA PHE A 273 -1.55 18.64 -19.99
C PHE A 273 -2.83 19.44 -20.26
N LEU A 274 -3.74 19.56 -19.30
CA LEU A 274 -4.92 20.41 -19.40
C LEU A 274 -4.53 21.89 -19.42
N GLU A 275 -3.51 22.29 -18.66
CA GLU A 275 -2.84 23.58 -18.81
C GLU A 275 -2.25 23.75 -20.23
N ASN A 276 -1.69 22.68 -20.82
CA ASN A 276 -1.14 22.65 -22.19
C ASN A 276 -2.20 22.73 -23.30
N VAL A 277 -3.47 22.36 -23.07
CA VAL A 277 -4.56 22.49 -24.06
C VAL A 277 -4.90 23.98 -24.30
N PHE A 278 -4.58 24.87 -23.35
CA PHE A 278 -4.71 26.33 -23.52
C PHE A 278 -3.52 26.99 -24.24
N GLY A 279 -2.57 26.19 -24.74
CA GLY A 279 -1.72 26.48 -25.90
C GLY A 279 -0.21 26.44 -25.65
N GLU A 280 0.64 26.43 -26.69
CA GLU A 280 0.58 25.64 -27.93
C GLU A 280 2.03 25.49 -28.47
N GLN A 281 2.98 24.95 -27.69
CA GLN A 281 4.18 24.32 -28.31
C GLN A 281 4.96 23.34 -27.40
N VAL A 282 4.23 22.27 -27.02
CA VAL A 282 4.74 20.88 -26.94
C VAL A 282 5.92 20.61 -25.99
N MET A 283 5.62 20.21 -24.76
CA MET A 283 6.62 19.62 -23.85
C MET A 283 6.46 18.10 -23.75
N LYS A 284 7.42 17.41 -24.39
CA LYS A 284 7.80 16.01 -24.16
C LYS A 284 8.31 15.84 -22.71
N GLU A 285 8.26 14.59 -22.22
CA GLU A 285 8.86 14.06 -20.98
C GLU A 285 7.90 13.84 -19.79
N LEU A 286 7.06 12.80 -19.92
CA LEU A 286 6.77 11.91 -18.79
C LEU A 286 7.82 10.79 -18.86
N GLU A 287 8.81 10.80 -17.96
CA GLU A 287 9.89 9.81 -17.95
C GLU A 287 9.41 8.45 -17.43
N LEU A 288 8.81 7.67 -18.33
CA LEU A 288 8.86 6.19 -18.27
C LEU A 288 10.30 5.67 -18.35
N LYS A 289 11.25 6.54 -18.68
CA LYS A 289 12.68 6.25 -18.80
C LYS A 289 13.30 5.84 -17.46
N GLU A 290 12.88 6.42 -16.34
CA GLU A 290 13.37 5.98 -15.03
C GLU A 290 12.90 4.57 -14.70
N LEU A 291 11.62 4.24 -14.96
CA LEU A 291 11.08 2.89 -14.80
C LEU A 291 11.77 1.89 -15.76
N GLU A 292 12.06 2.32 -16.99
CA GLU A 292 12.76 1.53 -18.01
C GLU A 292 14.21 1.24 -17.63
N ASP A 293 14.98 2.25 -17.22
CA ASP A 293 16.36 2.10 -16.77
C ASP A 293 16.42 1.22 -15.52
N TYR A 294 15.42 1.35 -14.63
CA TYR A 294 15.32 0.53 -13.42
C TYR A 294 14.99 -0.93 -13.72
N ILE A 295 13.97 -1.20 -14.54
CA ILE A 295 13.62 -2.58 -14.92
C ILE A 295 14.74 -3.21 -15.75
N THR A 296 15.38 -2.45 -16.63
CA THR A 296 16.52 -2.92 -17.43
C THR A 296 17.73 -3.22 -16.55
N LEU A 297 18.00 -2.39 -15.54
CA LEU A 297 19.04 -2.65 -14.53
C LEU A 297 18.72 -3.95 -13.77
N MET A 298 17.50 -4.12 -13.27
CA MET A 298 17.10 -5.33 -12.55
C MET A 298 17.12 -6.58 -13.43
N HIS A 299 16.75 -6.47 -14.71
CA HIS A 299 16.86 -7.54 -15.70
C HIS A 299 18.32 -7.86 -16.06
N SER A 300 19.23 -6.88 -16.01
CA SER A 300 20.66 -7.11 -16.23
C SER A 300 21.34 -7.82 -15.06
N GLU A 301 20.83 -7.64 -13.84
CA GLU A 301 21.31 -8.31 -12.62
C GLU A 301 20.67 -9.69 -12.40
N VAL A 302 19.48 -9.94 -12.97
CA VAL A 302 18.75 -11.20 -12.84
C VAL A 302 18.42 -11.81 -14.22
N SER A 303 19.15 -12.85 -14.62
CA SER A 303 18.80 -13.63 -15.81
C SER A 303 17.48 -14.40 -15.62
N ASP A 304 16.67 -14.51 -16.69
CA ASP A 304 15.43 -15.30 -16.80
C ASP A 304 14.17 -14.80 -16.06
N ILE A 305 13.84 -13.50 -16.14
CA ILE A 305 12.49 -13.01 -15.75
C ILE A 305 11.47 -13.49 -16.78
N GLN A 306 10.58 -14.40 -16.37
CA GLN A 306 9.57 -14.96 -17.28
C GLN A 306 8.24 -14.20 -17.23
N GLN A 307 7.96 -13.52 -16.11
CA GLN A 307 6.69 -12.86 -15.88
C GLN A 307 6.83 -11.65 -14.94
N ILE A 308 6.08 -10.60 -15.26
CA ILE A 308 5.88 -9.39 -14.44
C ILE A 308 4.45 -9.42 -13.89
N LEU A 309 4.32 -9.32 -12.58
CA LEU A 309 3.06 -9.13 -11.88
C LEU A 309 2.90 -7.64 -11.55
N MET A 310 1.91 -6.98 -12.15
CA MET A 310 1.60 -5.57 -11.86
C MET A 310 0.43 -5.50 -10.87
N VAL A 311 0.64 -4.88 -9.72
CA VAL A 311 -0.37 -4.67 -8.66
C VAL A 311 -0.44 -3.20 -8.25
N GLY A 312 -1.36 -2.84 -7.36
CA GLY A 312 -1.57 -1.44 -6.98
C GLY A 312 -2.56 -0.74 -7.91
N GLY A 313 -3.15 0.36 -7.42
CA GLY A 313 -4.26 1.03 -8.13
C GLY A 313 -3.84 1.60 -9.48
N PHE A 314 -2.57 2.00 -9.63
CA PHE A 314 -2.08 2.60 -10.87
C PHE A 314 -1.84 1.54 -11.96
N SER A 315 -1.71 0.25 -11.59
CA SER A 315 -1.70 -0.87 -12.56
C SER A 315 -3.03 -1.06 -13.29
N GLU A 316 -4.12 -0.42 -12.85
CA GLU A 316 -5.43 -0.46 -13.53
C GLU A 316 -5.51 0.53 -14.70
N CYS A 317 -4.51 1.40 -14.90
CA CYS A 317 -4.49 2.37 -15.99
C CYS A 317 -4.13 1.72 -17.34
N GLU A 318 -5.07 1.68 -18.29
CA GLU A 318 -4.89 1.06 -19.62
C GLU A 318 -3.67 1.59 -20.38
N LEU A 319 -3.34 2.88 -20.24
CA LEU A 319 -2.15 3.48 -20.87
C LEU A 319 -0.85 2.87 -20.32
N VAL A 320 -0.79 2.63 -19.01
CA VAL A 320 0.36 2.00 -18.35
C VAL A 320 0.47 0.53 -18.76
N GLN A 321 -0.67 -0.18 -18.82
CA GLN A 321 -0.71 -1.57 -19.25
C GLN A 321 -0.17 -1.71 -20.68
N LYS A 322 -0.66 -0.88 -21.60
CA LYS A 322 -0.21 -0.85 -22.98
C LYS A 322 1.27 -0.50 -23.11
N ALA A 323 1.73 0.52 -22.37
CA ALA A 323 3.14 0.90 -22.38
C ALA A 323 4.07 -0.25 -21.91
N MET A 324 3.64 -1.00 -20.88
CA MET A 324 4.38 -2.17 -20.39
C MET A 324 4.36 -3.32 -21.41
N GLU A 325 3.23 -3.58 -22.05
CA GLU A 325 3.08 -4.61 -23.09
C GLU A 325 3.93 -4.32 -24.34
N ASP A 326 3.88 -3.09 -24.85
CA ASP A 326 4.68 -2.64 -26.00
C ASP A 326 6.18 -2.73 -25.68
N ARG A 327 6.55 -2.47 -24.43
CA ARG A 327 7.96 -2.44 -23.99
C ARG A 327 8.55 -3.82 -23.75
N PHE A 328 7.76 -4.75 -23.21
CA PHE A 328 8.22 -6.10 -22.86
C PHE A 328 7.47 -7.19 -23.66
N PRO A 329 7.59 -7.21 -25.01
CA PRO A 329 6.80 -8.11 -25.85
C PRO A 329 7.05 -9.61 -25.58
N ASN A 330 8.24 -9.92 -25.04
CA ASN A 330 8.68 -11.30 -24.76
C ASN A 330 8.47 -11.73 -23.30
N ILE A 331 7.99 -10.85 -22.42
CA ILE A 331 7.72 -11.17 -21.01
C ILE A 331 6.21 -11.28 -20.79
N ALA A 332 5.78 -12.27 -20.01
CA ALA A 332 4.38 -12.36 -19.62
C ALA A 332 4.04 -11.25 -18.62
N ILE A 333 3.13 -10.33 -18.95
CA ILE A 333 2.58 -9.39 -17.98
C ILE A 333 1.27 -9.97 -17.45
N PHE A 334 1.10 -9.93 -16.13
CA PHE A 334 -0.13 -10.33 -15.46
C PHE A 334 -0.58 -9.24 -14.51
N ILE A 335 -1.86 -8.90 -14.63
CA ILE A 335 -2.53 -7.87 -13.83
C ILE A 335 -3.78 -8.53 -13.25
N PRO A 336 -3.87 -8.72 -11.93
CA PRO A 336 -5.04 -9.35 -11.33
C PRO A 336 -6.26 -8.43 -11.45
N GLU A 337 -7.45 -9.02 -11.55
CA GLU A 337 -8.70 -8.27 -11.52
C GLU A 337 -8.78 -7.44 -10.22
N LYS A 338 -8.94 -6.12 -10.36
CA LYS A 338 -8.85 -5.13 -9.27
C LYS A 338 -7.47 -5.12 -8.61
N ALA A 339 -6.43 -4.81 -9.40
CA ALA A 339 -5.03 -4.72 -8.96
C ALA A 339 -4.83 -3.84 -7.72
N GLY A 340 -5.63 -2.78 -7.55
CA GLY A 340 -5.62 -1.93 -6.35
C GLY A 340 -6.03 -2.64 -5.06
N LEU A 341 -6.69 -3.79 -5.14
CA LEU A 341 -7.11 -4.62 -4.00
C LEU A 341 -6.22 -5.84 -3.76
N ALA A 342 -5.24 -6.12 -4.63
CA ALA A 342 -4.42 -7.33 -4.58
C ALA A 342 -3.66 -7.46 -3.24
N VAL A 343 -3.02 -6.36 -2.80
CA VAL A 343 -2.32 -6.28 -1.52
C VAL A 343 -3.27 -6.56 -0.34
N LEU A 344 -4.43 -5.91 -0.28
CA LEU A 344 -5.40 -6.08 0.81
C LEU A 344 -5.96 -7.51 0.90
N LYS A 345 -6.41 -8.06 -0.23
CA LYS A 345 -6.94 -9.43 -0.25
C LYS A 345 -5.85 -10.43 0.10
N GLY A 346 -4.66 -10.24 -0.46
CA GLY A 346 -3.48 -11.03 -0.19
C GLY A 346 -3.06 -11.00 1.28
N ALA A 347 -3.14 -9.85 1.93
CA ALA A 347 -2.83 -9.69 3.34
C ALA A 347 -3.79 -10.46 4.26
N VAL A 348 -5.09 -10.49 3.93
CA VAL A 348 -6.05 -11.34 4.66
C VAL A 348 -5.68 -12.83 4.51
N MET A 349 -5.35 -13.26 3.30
CA MET A 349 -4.94 -14.65 3.03
C MET A 349 -3.63 -15.00 3.75
N TYR A 350 -2.68 -14.08 3.74
CA TYR A 350 -1.42 -14.18 4.48
C TYR A 350 -1.69 -14.34 5.96
N GLY A 351 -2.58 -13.53 6.56
CA GLY A 351 -2.93 -13.64 7.98
C GLY A 351 -3.49 -15.01 8.37
N HIS A 352 -4.28 -15.64 7.48
CA HIS A 352 -4.76 -17.02 7.68
C HIS A 352 -3.63 -18.07 7.62
N GLN A 353 -2.53 -17.79 6.91
CA GLN A 353 -1.47 -18.76 6.58
C GLN A 353 -0.08 -18.43 7.15
N HIS A 354 0.10 -17.30 7.87
CA HIS A 354 1.42 -16.71 8.17
C HIS A 354 2.42 -17.64 8.88
N LYS A 355 1.93 -18.63 9.64
CA LYS A 355 2.79 -19.62 10.33
C LYS A 355 3.49 -20.60 9.38
N GLN A 356 2.91 -20.84 8.20
CA GLN A 356 3.53 -21.68 7.16
C GLN A 356 4.59 -20.88 6.38
N ILE A 357 4.39 -19.57 6.24
CA ILE A 357 5.25 -18.66 5.48
C ILE A 357 6.52 -18.27 6.26
N ARG A 358 6.39 -17.89 7.54
CA ARG A 358 7.52 -17.37 8.36
C ARG A 358 8.57 -18.39 8.81
N ARG A 359 8.30 -19.71 8.77
CA ARG A 359 9.25 -20.72 9.28
C ARG A 359 10.55 -20.86 8.45
N HIS A 360 10.66 -20.19 7.30
CA HIS A 360 11.70 -20.51 6.31
C HIS A 360 12.49 -19.31 5.78
N GLN A 361 12.38 -18.12 6.40
CA GLN A 361 13.08 -16.88 5.96
C GLN A 361 14.45 -16.59 6.64
N ASN A 362 14.92 -17.42 7.56
CA ASN A 362 16.14 -17.14 8.36
C ASN A 362 17.50 -17.42 7.66
N SER A 363 17.58 -17.46 6.32
CA SER A 363 18.81 -17.88 5.64
C SER A 363 19.14 -17.12 4.35
N ALA A 364 19.26 -15.79 4.40
CA ALA A 364 19.86 -15.02 3.31
C ALA A 364 20.90 -14.02 3.85
N GLN A 365 22.10 -14.03 3.27
CA GLN A 365 23.13 -13.00 3.48
C GLN A 365 22.77 -11.77 2.65
N VAL A 366 22.87 -10.58 3.26
CA VAL A 366 22.48 -9.31 2.65
C VAL A 366 23.74 -8.54 2.22
N ALA A 367 23.85 -8.21 0.93
CA ALA A 367 24.80 -7.20 0.43
C ALA A 367 24.00 -5.92 0.10
N SER A 368 24.46 -4.77 0.59
CA SER A 368 23.86 -3.47 0.26
C SER A 368 24.68 -2.74 -0.79
N VAL A 369 24.01 -2.19 -1.80
CA VAL A 369 24.60 -1.30 -2.80
C VAL A 369 24.08 0.11 -2.53
N ARG A 370 24.97 1.04 -2.20
CA ARG A 370 24.64 2.46 -2.03
C ARG A 370 25.02 3.22 -3.30
N THR A 371 24.04 3.70 -4.03
CA THR A 371 24.27 4.60 -5.17
C THR A 371 24.38 6.03 -4.65
N THR A 372 25.53 6.68 -4.81
CA THR A 372 25.65 8.13 -4.56
C THR A 372 25.35 8.92 -5.83
N ARG A 373 24.92 10.18 -5.65
CA ARG A 373 24.34 11.14 -6.61
C ARG A 373 25.06 11.34 -7.97
N TYR A 374 26.17 10.66 -8.24
CA TYR A 374 26.96 10.79 -9.47
C TYR A 374 27.42 9.45 -10.08
N GLY A 375 26.77 8.33 -9.76
CA GLY A 375 26.98 7.06 -10.48
C GLY A 375 28.28 6.31 -10.14
N LEU A 376 29.00 6.69 -9.08
CA LEU A 376 30.13 5.91 -8.55
C LEU A 376 29.66 4.91 -7.49
N LYS A 377 29.93 3.62 -7.73
CA LYS A 377 29.61 2.50 -6.83
C LYS A 377 30.69 2.39 -5.73
N SER A 378 30.28 2.36 -4.46
CA SER A 378 31.14 1.87 -3.36
C SER A 378 30.52 0.60 -2.78
N PHE A 379 31.28 -0.48 -2.71
CA PHE A 379 30.85 -1.76 -2.15
C PHE A 379 31.28 -1.86 -0.69
N THR A 380 30.35 -2.11 0.23
CA THR A 380 30.68 -2.42 1.62
C THR A 380 30.02 -3.74 2.00
N PHE A 381 30.84 -4.76 2.25
CA PHE A 381 30.38 -6.06 2.71
C PHE A 381 30.30 -6.07 4.23
N TYR A 382 29.13 -6.42 4.79
CA TYR A 382 29.00 -6.69 6.21
C TYR A 382 28.80 -8.20 6.42
N SER A 383 29.70 -8.83 7.18
CA SER A 383 29.43 -10.15 7.73
C SER A 383 28.75 -9.98 9.09
N SER A 384 27.50 -10.39 9.23
CA SER A 384 27.00 -10.73 10.57
C SER A 384 27.59 -12.09 10.95
N LYS A 385 28.64 -12.08 11.77
CA LYS A 385 28.89 -13.23 12.65
C LYS A 385 27.94 -13.08 13.84
N LEU A 386 27.12 -14.12 14.00
CA LEU A 386 26.35 -14.57 15.16
C LEU A 386 26.21 -13.61 16.35
#